data_AF-A0A6C0QNE8-F1
#
_entry.id   AF-A0A6C0QNE8-F1
#
_cell.length_a   1.000
_cell.length_b   1.000
_cell.length_c   1.000
_cell.angle_alpha   90.00
_cell.angle_beta   90.00
_cell.angle_gamma   90.00
#
_symmetry.space_group_name_H-M   'P 1'
#
loop_
_entity.id
_entity.type
_entity.pdbx_description
1 polymer ?
#
loop_
_entity_poly.entity_id
_entity_poly.type
_entity_poly.pdbx_seq_one_letter_code
_entity_poly.pdbx_strand_id
1 'polypeptide(L)'
;MRKTKIVCTIGPASESLEILKKLMNAGMNVARLNFSHGDYEEHGKRIQTIRQASQETGKNVAILLDTKGPEIRTGNLKEEPIELVQGNKITLTTEEILGDANRISVTYQNLPKDVQVGSTILIDDGLIGLRVDSINETDIECTIVNGGAIKSKKGVNVPGVKIALPGITEKDANDIRFGIEQDVDFIAASFVRKASDVLEIRELLEHHNATHIQIIPKIENQEGVENLDEIIEVSDGLMVARGDLGVEIPAEEVPIAQKEMIKKCNLAGKPVITATMMLDSMQRNPRPTRAESSDVANAVFDGSDAVMLSGETAAGKYPVEAVQTMARIAERTEQALQYREIFLHRANALQVTVTEAISQAVANAALELEAKAIITATESGFTARMVSKYRPESPIIAVTKTERMMRRLSLVWGVHPVLRGHASTTDELFEQAVESSLKTGAVSLGDIVIITAGVPVGSSGSTNLMKVHQIGEMIGKGTGIGSQNITGNVCSASSAEEALNKMTDGAILVARSTDKDYMPAIEKASALITELGGITSHAAVVAVSLGIPVIVGVERALDLMKDGMEVSVYPEVGVIYSGRARVL
;
A
#
# COMPACT_ATOMS: atom_id res chain seq x y z
N MET A 1 12.92 -1.86 2.58
CA MET A 1 11.64 -1.12 2.60
C MET A 1 10.51 -2.14 2.72
N ARG A 2 9.52 -1.92 3.57
CA ARG A 2 8.40 -2.84 3.76
C ARG A 2 7.52 -2.93 2.51
N LYS A 3 7.08 -4.13 2.15
CA LYS A 3 6.30 -4.39 0.94
C LYS A 3 4.79 -4.42 1.19
N THR A 4 4.32 -5.21 2.13
CA THR A 4 2.92 -5.28 2.55
C THR A 4 2.48 -3.95 3.19
N LYS A 5 1.31 -3.47 2.79
CA LYS A 5 0.77 -2.17 3.22
C LYS A 5 -0.04 -2.32 4.50
N ILE A 6 -0.16 -1.24 5.27
CA ILE A 6 -0.96 -1.22 6.49
C ILE A 6 -2.12 -0.24 6.35
N VAL A 7 -3.33 -0.76 6.53
CA VAL A 7 -4.57 0.01 6.63
C VAL A 7 -4.92 0.17 8.11
N CYS A 8 -5.18 1.38 8.58
CA CYS A 8 -5.53 1.65 9.97
C CYS A 8 -6.90 2.33 10.05
N THR A 9 -7.81 1.78 10.85
CA THR A 9 -9.09 2.43 11.12
C THR A 9 -8.89 3.61 12.07
N ILE A 10 -9.40 4.79 11.68
CA ILE A 10 -9.32 6.00 12.49
C ILE A 10 -10.55 6.11 13.39
N GLY A 11 -10.32 6.41 14.66
CA GLY A 11 -11.37 6.62 15.65
C GLY A 11 -10.89 7.48 16.82
N PRO A 12 -11.62 7.49 17.95
CA PRO A 12 -11.31 8.33 19.12
C PRO A 12 -9.88 8.19 19.65
N ALA A 13 -9.27 7.01 19.56
CA ALA A 13 -7.90 6.78 20.03
C ALA A 13 -6.83 7.35 19.08
N SER A 14 -7.19 7.72 17.85
CA SER A 14 -6.24 8.04 16.79
C SER A 14 -6.60 9.24 15.92
N GLU A 15 -7.64 10.01 16.26
CA GLU A 15 -8.10 11.13 15.42
C GLU A 15 -7.31 12.43 15.64
N SER A 16 -6.50 12.51 16.70
CA SER A 16 -5.67 13.69 16.95
C SER A 16 -4.50 13.77 15.97
N LEU A 17 -4.11 15.01 15.62
CA LEU A 17 -3.00 15.28 14.71
C LEU A 17 -1.69 14.61 15.18
N GLU A 18 -1.41 14.66 16.48
CA GLU A 18 -0.19 14.06 17.05
C GLU A 18 -0.15 12.54 16.86
N ILE A 19 -1.27 11.85 17.14
CA ILE A 19 -1.33 10.40 17.00
C ILE A 19 -1.29 10.01 15.52
N LEU A 20 -2.02 10.72 14.63
CA LEU A 20 -1.95 10.45 13.19
C LEU A 20 -0.51 10.53 12.67
N LYS A 21 0.26 11.56 13.03
CA LYS A 21 1.69 11.63 12.66
C LYS A 21 2.48 10.43 13.16
N LYS A 22 2.24 9.97 14.40
CA LYS A 22 2.87 8.76 14.94
C LYS A 22 2.47 7.50 14.18
N LEU A 23 1.20 7.34 13.80
CA LEU A 23 0.74 6.21 12.97
C LEU A 23 1.39 6.21 11.59
N MET A 24 1.48 7.37 10.94
CA MET A 24 2.16 7.51 9.64
C MET A 24 3.64 7.14 9.71
N ASN A 25 4.35 7.60 10.75
CA ASN A 25 5.75 7.27 10.97
C ASN A 25 5.95 5.80 11.39
N ALA A 26 5.00 5.20 12.09
CA ALA A 26 4.98 3.76 12.38
C ALA A 26 4.69 2.90 11.13
N GLY A 27 4.20 3.51 10.05
CA GLY A 27 4.03 2.89 8.75
C GLY A 27 2.59 2.74 8.28
N MET A 28 1.63 3.53 8.75
CA MET A 28 0.29 3.58 8.14
C MET A 28 0.38 4.02 6.66
N ASN A 29 -0.26 3.28 5.75
CA ASN A 29 -0.34 3.61 4.33
C ASN A 29 -1.73 4.10 3.90
N VAL A 30 -2.78 3.60 4.56
CA VAL A 30 -4.17 3.94 4.27
C VAL A 30 -4.91 4.17 5.59
N ALA A 31 -5.64 5.28 5.68
CA ALA A 31 -6.54 5.58 6.78
C ALA A 31 -7.96 5.15 6.41
N ARG A 32 -8.50 4.18 7.14
CA ARG A 32 -9.88 3.69 6.99
C ARG A 32 -10.83 4.51 7.86
N LEU A 33 -11.94 4.93 7.29
CA LEU A 33 -13.06 5.58 7.97
C LEU A 33 -14.27 4.67 7.90
N ASN A 34 -14.75 4.21 9.05
CA ASN A 34 -15.88 3.29 9.13
C ASN A 34 -17.20 4.07 9.24
N PHE A 35 -18.01 4.06 8.19
CA PHE A 35 -19.28 4.81 8.13
C PHE A 35 -20.47 4.07 8.75
N SER A 36 -20.25 2.89 9.33
CA SER A 36 -21.21 2.27 10.26
C SER A 36 -21.41 3.09 11.54
N HIS A 37 -20.47 3.98 11.85
CA HIS A 37 -20.49 4.88 13.00
C HIS A 37 -20.07 6.30 12.59
N GLY A 38 -20.35 7.28 13.46
CA GLY A 38 -20.04 8.68 13.23
C GLY A 38 -20.95 9.35 12.19
N ASP A 39 -20.89 10.67 12.14
CA ASP A 39 -21.58 11.49 11.15
C ASP A 39 -20.58 12.14 10.17
N TYR A 40 -21.10 12.89 9.20
CA TYR A 40 -20.28 13.56 8.19
C TYR A 40 -19.40 14.68 8.76
N GLU A 41 -19.80 15.29 9.88
CA GLU A 41 -18.98 16.32 10.53
C GLU A 41 -17.74 15.68 11.17
N GLU A 42 -17.93 14.57 11.88
CA GLU A 42 -16.86 13.79 12.50
C GLU A 42 -15.87 13.26 11.45
N HIS A 43 -16.38 12.61 10.40
CA HIS A 43 -15.53 12.08 9.33
C HIS A 43 -14.84 13.20 8.55
N GLY A 44 -15.50 14.32 8.29
CA GLY A 44 -14.90 15.50 7.65
C GLY A 44 -13.71 16.04 8.44
N LYS A 45 -13.83 16.17 9.76
CA LYS A 45 -12.71 16.58 10.65
C LYS A 45 -11.56 15.58 10.62
N ARG A 46 -11.85 14.28 10.61
CA ARG A 46 -10.81 13.24 10.49
C ARG A 46 -10.07 13.34 9.16
N ILE A 47 -10.77 13.49 8.05
CA ILE A 47 -10.19 13.65 6.70
C ILE A 47 -9.24 14.85 6.65
N GLN A 48 -9.67 16.01 7.16
CA GLN A 48 -8.83 17.20 7.23
C GLN A 48 -7.56 16.96 8.06
N THR A 49 -7.70 16.34 9.22
CA THR A 49 -6.56 16.06 10.11
C THR A 49 -5.58 15.05 9.50
N ILE A 50 -6.09 14.02 8.79
CA ILE A 50 -5.26 13.06 8.04
C ILE A 50 -4.44 13.78 6.96
N ARG A 51 -5.08 14.64 6.18
CA ARG A 51 -4.39 15.42 5.13
C ARG A 51 -3.33 16.34 5.71
N GLN A 52 -3.63 17.03 6.81
CA GLN A 52 -2.66 17.85 7.52
C GLN A 52 -1.47 17.03 8.03
N ALA A 53 -1.71 15.90 8.70
CA ALA A 53 -0.65 15.02 9.18
C ALA A 53 0.23 14.50 8.03
N SER A 54 -0.37 14.14 6.90
CA SER A 54 0.32 13.67 5.70
C SER A 54 1.24 14.74 5.12
N GLN A 55 0.76 15.99 5.01
CA GLN A 55 1.58 17.13 4.57
C GLN A 55 2.74 17.41 5.53
N GLU A 56 2.48 17.47 6.83
CA GLU A 56 3.51 17.82 7.83
C GLU A 56 4.58 16.73 8.00
N THR A 57 4.26 15.47 7.71
CA THR A 57 5.21 14.34 7.79
C THR A 57 5.86 14.01 6.45
N GLY A 58 5.35 14.55 5.33
CA GLY A 58 5.73 14.16 3.98
C GLY A 58 5.37 12.71 3.63
N LYS A 59 4.48 12.05 4.40
CA LYS A 59 4.07 10.66 4.17
C LYS A 59 2.85 10.60 3.27
N ASN A 60 2.92 9.84 2.19
CA ASN A 60 1.80 9.59 1.28
C ASN A 60 0.82 8.58 1.91
N VAL A 61 -0.35 9.06 2.33
CA VAL A 61 -1.40 8.25 2.96
C VAL A 61 -2.70 8.42 2.19
N ALA A 62 -3.33 7.30 1.84
CA ALA A 62 -4.64 7.30 1.18
C ALA A 62 -5.79 7.24 2.19
N ILE A 63 -6.99 7.62 1.77
CA ILE A 63 -8.21 7.53 2.57
C ILE A 63 -9.14 6.50 1.97
N LEU A 64 -9.59 5.56 2.80
CA LEU A 64 -10.55 4.51 2.46
C LEU A 64 -11.84 4.73 3.26
N LEU A 65 -12.94 4.97 2.55
CA LEU A 65 -14.28 5.03 3.10
C LEU A 65 -14.85 3.60 3.13
N ASP A 66 -15.22 3.09 4.29
CA ASP A 66 -15.85 1.78 4.43
C ASP A 66 -17.35 1.97 4.68
N THR A 67 -18.17 1.52 3.72
CA THR A 67 -19.63 1.69 3.76
C THR A 67 -20.25 0.81 4.83
N LYS A 68 -21.44 1.17 5.29
CA LYS A 68 -22.14 0.35 6.27
C LYS A 68 -22.71 -0.92 5.62
N GLY A 69 -23.22 -0.77 4.40
CA GLY A 69 -23.79 -1.83 3.59
C GLY A 69 -25.19 -2.27 4.04
N PRO A 70 -25.81 -3.13 3.21
CA PRO A 70 -27.11 -3.71 3.50
C PRO A 70 -26.97 -4.83 4.54
N GLU A 71 -27.60 -4.67 5.71
CA GLU A 71 -27.60 -5.66 6.79
C GLU A 71 -29.01 -5.90 7.33
N ILE A 72 -29.27 -7.10 7.83
CA ILE A 72 -30.51 -7.43 8.55
C ILE A 72 -30.25 -7.21 10.04
N ARG A 73 -31.21 -6.58 10.73
CA ARG A 73 -31.14 -6.38 12.18
C ARG A 73 -32.42 -6.79 12.88
N THR A 74 -32.31 -7.08 14.16
CA THR A 74 -33.46 -7.11 15.06
C THR A 74 -34.02 -5.71 15.30
N GLY A 75 -35.30 -5.61 15.64
CA GLY A 75 -35.93 -4.36 16.04
C GLY A 75 -35.61 -3.97 17.48
N ASN A 76 -36.44 -3.08 18.05
CA ASN A 76 -36.31 -2.67 19.44
C ASN A 76 -36.95 -3.70 20.37
N LEU A 77 -36.39 -3.90 21.55
CA LEU A 77 -36.91 -4.79 22.59
C LEU A 77 -37.69 -4.00 23.65
N LYS A 78 -38.67 -4.64 24.30
CA LYS A 78 -39.44 -4.04 25.41
C LYS A 78 -38.55 -3.73 26.62
N GLU A 79 -37.62 -4.64 26.90
CA GLU A 79 -36.63 -4.55 27.96
C GLU A 79 -35.28 -4.95 27.38
N GLU A 80 -34.19 -4.37 27.87
CA GLU A 80 -32.85 -4.70 27.40
C GLU A 80 -31.89 -4.90 28.59
N PRO A 81 -31.13 -6.00 28.63
CA PRO A 81 -31.12 -7.13 27.69
C PRO A 81 -32.29 -8.11 27.92
N ILE A 82 -32.60 -8.93 26.91
CA ILE A 82 -33.51 -10.09 27.02
C ILE A 82 -32.69 -11.38 26.97
N GLU A 83 -33.02 -12.35 27.82
CA GLU A 83 -32.38 -13.66 27.81
C GLU A 83 -33.15 -14.63 26.91
N LEU A 84 -32.47 -15.19 25.92
CA LEU A 84 -33.00 -16.26 25.07
C LEU A 84 -32.49 -17.60 25.58
N VAL A 85 -33.40 -18.48 26.02
CA VAL A 85 -33.05 -19.76 26.64
C VAL A 85 -33.01 -20.87 25.59
N GLN A 86 -31.93 -21.64 25.59
CA GLN A 86 -31.76 -22.80 24.70
C GLN A 86 -32.93 -23.79 24.82
N GLY A 87 -33.39 -24.31 23.68
CA GLY A 87 -34.51 -25.25 23.58
C GLY A 87 -35.89 -24.59 23.50
N ASN A 88 -36.02 -23.34 23.95
CA ASN A 88 -37.29 -22.61 23.85
C ASN A 88 -37.60 -22.22 22.40
N LYS A 89 -38.87 -21.88 22.16
CA LYS A 89 -39.36 -21.33 20.90
C LYS A 89 -39.28 -19.81 20.91
N ILE A 90 -39.00 -19.25 19.75
CA ILE A 90 -39.04 -17.81 19.48
C ILE A 90 -39.57 -17.58 18.06
N THR A 91 -40.33 -16.51 17.88
CA THR A 91 -40.82 -16.07 16.57
C THR A 91 -40.06 -14.83 16.12
N LEU A 92 -39.43 -14.90 14.95
CA LEU A 92 -38.96 -13.69 14.25
C LEU A 92 -40.09 -13.18 13.36
N THR A 93 -40.43 -11.91 13.48
CA THR A 93 -41.55 -11.31 12.72
C THR A 93 -41.09 -10.11 11.89
N THR A 94 -41.69 -9.91 10.73
CA THR A 94 -41.49 -8.69 9.93
C THR A 94 -42.36 -7.52 10.42
N GLU A 95 -43.31 -7.77 11.33
CA GLU A 95 -44.12 -6.72 11.94
C GLU A 95 -43.30 -5.86 12.89
N GLU A 96 -43.46 -4.54 12.82
CA GLU A 96 -42.78 -3.63 13.74
C GLU A 96 -43.42 -3.72 15.13
N ILE A 97 -42.72 -4.41 16.03
CA ILE A 97 -43.10 -4.59 17.42
C ILE A 97 -41.92 -4.31 18.35
N LEU A 98 -42.24 -3.96 19.60
CA LEU A 98 -41.28 -4.09 20.70
C LEU A 98 -41.15 -5.58 21.04
N GLY A 99 -39.97 -6.15 20.76
CA GLY A 99 -39.71 -7.56 20.92
C GLY A 99 -39.60 -8.01 22.38
N ASP A 100 -39.88 -9.28 22.63
CA ASP A 100 -39.62 -9.95 23.91
C ASP A 100 -39.00 -11.35 23.71
N ALA A 101 -38.88 -12.14 24.78
CA ALA A 101 -38.29 -13.47 24.72
C ALA A 101 -39.05 -14.46 23.81
N ASN A 102 -40.29 -14.15 23.40
CA ASN A 102 -41.12 -15.02 22.58
C ASN A 102 -41.24 -14.53 21.13
N ARG A 103 -41.20 -13.22 20.88
CA ARG A 103 -41.37 -12.65 19.52
C ARG A 103 -40.49 -11.42 19.34
N ILE A 104 -39.65 -11.40 18.30
CA ILE A 104 -38.73 -10.29 17.99
C ILE A 104 -38.91 -9.85 16.54
N SER A 105 -38.96 -8.55 16.31
CA SER A 105 -39.06 -7.98 14.96
C SER A 105 -37.71 -8.02 14.22
N VAL A 106 -37.73 -8.15 12.89
CA VAL A 106 -36.56 -8.03 12.01
C VAL A 106 -36.77 -6.94 10.96
N THR A 107 -35.70 -6.25 10.57
CA THR A 107 -35.78 -5.13 9.64
C THR A 107 -36.04 -5.54 8.19
N TYR A 108 -35.74 -6.79 7.81
CA TYR A 108 -35.85 -7.27 6.44
C TYR A 108 -37.19 -7.97 6.18
N GLN A 109 -38.10 -7.26 5.52
CA GLN A 109 -39.47 -7.69 5.27
C GLN A 109 -39.60 -8.95 4.40
N ASN A 110 -38.60 -9.28 3.60
CA ASN A 110 -38.62 -10.48 2.76
C ASN A 110 -37.93 -11.68 3.42
N LEU A 111 -37.44 -11.56 4.67
CA LEU A 111 -36.76 -12.68 5.34
C LEU A 111 -37.57 -13.98 5.32
N PRO A 112 -38.89 -13.99 5.61
CA PRO A 112 -39.69 -15.22 5.56
C PRO A 112 -39.74 -15.89 4.17
N LYS A 113 -39.50 -15.13 3.09
CA LYS A 113 -39.49 -15.66 1.71
C LYS A 113 -38.14 -16.26 1.32
N ASP A 114 -37.06 -15.79 1.95
CA ASP A 114 -35.70 -16.18 1.61
C ASP A 114 -35.28 -17.45 2.39
N VAL A 115 -35.75 -17.62 3.64
CA VAL A 115 -35.46 -18.80 4.46
C VAL A 115 -36.34 -20.01 4.13
N GLN A 116 -35.91 -21.19 4.56
CA GLN A 116 -36.68 -22.43 4.48
C GLN A 116 -36.68 -23.16 5.82
N VAL A 117 -37.63 -24.10 6.00
CA VAL A 117 -37.65 -24.96 7.19
C VAL A 117 -36.31 -25.70 7.31
N GLY A 118 -35.71 -25.66 8.50
CA GLY A 118 -34.38 -26.18 8.78
C GLY A 118 -33.24 -25.19 8.57
N SER A 119 -33.48 -24.00 7.99
CA SER A 119 -32.47 -22.94 7.90
C SER A 119 -31.95 -22.55 9.29
N THR A 120 -30.69 -22.14 9.33
CA THR A 120 -30.06 -21.55 10.52
C THR A 120 -30.15 -20.04 10.44
N ILE A 121 -30.58 -19.39 11.52
CA ILE A 121 -30.54 -17.93 11.67
C ILE A 121 -29.64 -17.62 12.86
N LEU A 122 -28.68 -16.74 12.65
CA LEU A 122 -27.71 -16.32 13.64
C LEU A 122 -28.01 -14.87 14.03
N ILE A 123 -27.90 -14.55 15.33
CA ILE A 123 -28.10 -13.18 15.83
C ILE A 123 -26.94 -12.76 16.70
N ASP A 124 -26.56 -11.48 16.61
CA ASP A 124 -25.45 -10.85 17.34
C ASP A 124 -24.12 -11.54 17.04
N ASP A 125 -23.71 -11.49 15.76
CA ASP A 125 -22.47 -12.04 15.23
C ASP A 125 -22.28 -13.54 15.53
N GLY A 126 -23.39 -14.30 15.45
CA GLY A 126 -23.38 -15.75 15.69
C GLY A 126 -23.51 -16.15 17.16
N LEU A 127 -23.63 -15.21 18.10
CA LEU A 127 -23.80 -15.51 19.52
C LEU A 127 -25.04 -16.36 19.76
N ILE A 128 -26.18 -15.96 19.18
CA ILE A 128 -27.45 -16.68 19.28
C ILE A 128 -27.65 -17.48 18.00
N GLY A 129 -27.97 -18.76 18.15
CA GLY A 129 -28.26 -19.66 17.04
C GLY A 129 -29.72 -20.12 17.08
N LEU A 130 -30.44 -19.94 15.99
CA LEU A 130 -31.82 -20.34 15.81
C LEU A 130 -31.95 -21.34 14.66
N ARG A 131 -32.86 -22.30 14.79
CA ARG A 131 -33.26 -23.19 13.69
C ARG A 131 -34.71 -22.96 13.33
N VAL A 132 -34.98 -22.69 12.07
CA VAL A 132 -36.34 -22.46 11.55
C VAL A 132 -37.15 -23.76 11.60
N ASP A 133 -38.29 -23.73 12.27
CA ASP A 133 -39.22 -24.86 12.37
C ASP A 133 -40.43 -24.71 11.44
N SER A 134 -40.98 -23.50 11.34
CA SER A 134 -42.13 -23.20 10.49
C SER A 134 -42.07 -21.74 10.00
N ILE A 135 -42.74 -21.46 8.87
CA ILE A 135 -42.73 -20.14 8.22
C ILE A 135 -44.16 -19.82 7.77
N ASN A 136 -44.59 -18.59 7.98
CA ASN A 136 -45.77 -18.01 7.34
C ASN A 136 -45.41 -16.67 6.66
N GLU A 137 -46.41 -15.86 6.27
CA GLU A 137 -46.18 -14.64 5.48
C GLU A 137 -45.29 -13.61 6.18
N THR A 138 -45.39 -13.47 7.51
CA THR A 138 -44.68 -12.46 8.29
C THR A 138 -43.81 -13.04 9.39
N ASP A 139 -44.10 -14.26 9.85
CA ASP A 139 -43.47 -14.87 11.01
C ASP A 139 -42.67 -16.12 10.65
N ILE A 140 -41.53 -16.27 11.32
CA ILE A 140 -40.62 -17.40 11.25
C ILE A 140 -40.53 -17.98 12.66
N GLU A 141 -41.13 -19.13 12.89
CA GLU A 141 -41.05 -19.84 14.15
C GLU A 141 -39.73 -20.62 14.22
N CYS A 142 -38.98 -20.42 15.29
CA CYS A 142 -37.67 -21.02 15.47
C CYS A 142 -37.52 -21.70 16.83
N THR A 143 -36.66 -22.70 16.90
CA THR A 143 -36.08 -23.22 18.14
C THR A 143 -34.74 -22.55 18.39
N ILE A 144 -34.54 -22.07 19.62
CA ILE A 144 -33.26 -21.53 20.08
C ILE A 144 -32.29 -22.71 20.28
N VAL A 145 -31.27 -22.79 19.42
CA VAL A 145 -30.22 -23.82 19.46
C VAL A 145 -29.08 -23.40 20.39
N ASN A 146 -28.70 -22.13 20.35
CA ASN A 146 -27.76 -21.52 21.28
C ASN A 146 -28.36 -20.23 21.83
N GLY A 147 -28.50 -20.14 23.14
CA GLY A 147 -29.12 -19.02 23.84
C GLY A 147 -28.13 -17.96 24.32
N GLY A 148 -28.65 -16.92 24.97
CA GLY A 148 -27.87 -15.83 25.55
C GLY A 148 -28.62 -14.50 25.60
N ALA A 149 -27.94 -13.50 26.15
CA ALA A 149 -28.48 -12.15 26.28
C ALA A 149 -28.42 -11.39 24.95
N ILE A 150 -29.56 -10.87 24.50
CA ILE A 150 -29.69 -10.04 23.30
C ILE A 150 -30.09 -8.60 23.67
N LYS A 151 -29.62 -7.61 22.89
CA LYS A 151 -30.05 -6.20 22.95
C LYS A 151 -30.79 -5.80 21.67
N SER A 152 -31.27 -4.56 21.57
CA SER A 152 -31.88 -4.08 20.34
C SER A 152 -30.89 -3.93 19.18
N LYS A 153 -31.41 -4.00 17.94
CA LYS A 153 -30.66 -3.68 16.71
C LYS A 153 -29.41 -4.52 16.48
N LYS A 154 -29.45 -5.79 16.88
CA LYS A 154 -28.37 -6.75 16.65
C LYS A 154 -28.43 -7.31 15.23
N GLY A 155 -27.26 -7.58 14.64
CA GLY A 155 -27.14 -8.16 13.32
C GLY A 155 -27.81 -9.53 13.24
N VAL A 156 -28.43 -9.82 12.11
CA VAL A 156 -29.07 -11.11 11.79
C VAL A 156 -28.41 -11.65 10.53
N ASN A 157 -27.92 -12.88 10.63
CA ASN A 157 -27.17 -13.58 9.60
C ASN A 157 -27.89 -14.89 9.26
N VAL A 158 -27.82 -15.31 8.00
CA VAL A 158 -28.60 -16.46 7.52
C VAL A 158 -27.73 -17.35 6.62
N PRO A 159 -26.83 -18.15 7.23
CA PRO A 159 -25.89 -18.99 6.50
C PRO A 159 -26.56 -19.89 5.45
N GLY A 160 -25.98 -19.90 4.25
CA GLY A 160 -26.44 -20.75 3.15
C GLY A 160 -27.71 -20.27 2.44
N VAL A 161 -28.20 -19.06 2.75
CA VAL A 161 -29.36 -18.46 2.09
C VAL A 161 -28.95 -17.25 1.26
N LYS A 162 -29.43 -17.18 0.01
CA LYS A 162 -29.23 -16.02 -0.86
C LYS A 162 -30.24 -14.95 -0.51
N ILE A 163 -29.76 -13.87 0.09
CA ILE A 163 -30.61 -12.77 0.56
C ILE A 163 -30.89 -11.78 -0.58
N ALA A 164 -32.13 -11.38 -0.79
CA ALA A 164 -32.49 -10.41 -1.83
C ALA A 164 -32.41 -8.95 -1.34
N LEU A 165 -31.27 -8.55 -0.78
CA LEU A 165 -30.96 -7.15 -0.44
C LEU A 165 -30.35 -6.40 -1.63
N PRO A 166 -30.54 -5.08 -1.77
CA PRO A 166 -29.86 -4.26 -2.78
C PRO A 166 -28.35 -4.26 -2.57
N GLY A 167 -27.55 -3.88 -3.58
CA GLY A 167 -26.09 -3.80 -3.45
C GLY A 167 -25.63 -2.69 -2.52
N ILE A 168 -26.33 -1.56 -2.52
CA ILE A 168 -26.12 -0.44 -1.59
C ILE A 168 -27.43 0.09 -0.99
N THR A 169 -27.37 0.60 0.23
CA THR A 169 -28.50 1.31 0.86
C THR A 169 -28.53 2.79 0.45
N GLU A 170 -29.64 3.49 0.71
CA GLU A 170 -29.71 4.94 0.52
C GLU A 170 -28.67 5.70 1.37
N LYS A 171 -28.40 5.20 2.59
CA LYS A 171 -27.33 5.73 3.44
C LYS A 171 -25.98 5.55 2.76
N ASP A 172 -25.67 4.37 2.25
CA ASP A 172 -24.39 4.11 1.57
C ASP A 172 -24.22 5.02 0.34
N ALA A 173 -25.28 5.23 -0.45
CA ALA A 173 -25.25 6.16 -1.57
C ALA A 173 -24.92 7.60 -1.11
N ASN A 174 -25.47 8.05 0.02
CA ASN A 174 -25.14 9.36 0.60
C ASN A 174 -23.72 9.41 1.16
N ASP A 175 -23.26 8.34 1.81
CA ASP A 175 -21.88 8.22 2.31
C ASP A 175 -20.88 8.29 1.16
N ILE A 176 -21.16 7.62 0.03
CA ILE A 176 -20.35 7.65 -1.18
C ILE A 176 -20.33 9.06 -1.79
N ARG A 177 -21.48 9.75 -1.87
CA ARG A 177 -21.53 11.16 -2.31
C ARG A 177 -20.68 12.07 -1.44
N PHE A 178 -20.76 11.92 -0.12
CA PHE A 178 -19.88 12.62 0.80
C PHE A 178 -18.40 12.27 0.53
N GLY A 179 -18.07 11.01 0.32
CA GLY A 179 -16.72 10.57 -0.05
C GLY A 179 -16.21 11.21 -1.34
N ILE A 180 -17.06 11.35 -2.36
CA ILE A 180 -16.75 12.05 -3.61
C ILE A 180 -16.42 13.52 -3.34
N GLU A 181 -17.27 14.22 -2.59
CA GLU A 181 -17.05 15.62 -2.20
C GLU A 181 -15.74 15.81 -1.44
N GLN A 182 -15.39 14.83 -0.60
CA GLN A 182 -14.15 14.84 0.16
C GLN A 182 -12.93 14.35 -0.63
N ASP A 183 -13.04 13.92 -1.90
CA ASP A 183 -11.97 13.32 -2.72
C ASP A 183 -11.23 12.17 -1.98
N VAL A 184 -11.99 11.19 -1.47
CA VAL A 184 -11.42 9.95 -0.93
C VAL A 184 -10.80 9.10 -2.05
N ASP A 185 -9.90 8.20 -1.69
CA ASP A 185 -9.15 7.42 -2.69
C ASP A 185 -9.78 6.04 -2.95
N PHE A 186 -10.37 5.43 -1.92
CA PHE A 186 -10.98 4.11 -1.95
C PHE A 186 -12.36 4.09 -1.29
N ILE A 187 -13.24 3.23 -1.79
CA ILE A 187 -14.49 2.82 -1.16
C ILE A 187 -14.40 1.32 -0.91
N ALA A 188 -14.46 0.89 0.35
CA ALA A 188 -14.71 -0.49 0.71
C ALA A 188 -16.22 -0.72 0.81
N ALA A 189 -16.74 -1.63 -0.01
CA ALA A 189 -18.16 -1.89 -0.14
C ALA A 189 -18.55 -3.13 0.69
N SER A 190 -19.31 -2.92 1.75
CA SER A 190 -19.77 -3.98 2.66
C SER A 190 -20.82 -4.90 2.03
N PHE A 191 -20.82 -6.17 2.43
CA PHE A 191 -21.76 -7.23 2.05
C PHE A 191 -21.91 -7.46 0.54
N VAL A 192 -20.84 -7.27 -0.23
CA VAL A 192 -20.87 -7.54 -1.68
C VAL A 192 -20.97 -9.05 -1.94
N ARG A 193 -21.93 -9.42 -2.78
CA ARG A 193 -22.27 -10.82 -3.07
C ARG A 193 -22.20 -11.18 -4.54
N LYS A 194 -22.28 -10.19 -5.43
CA LYS A 194 -22.37 -10.37 -6.88
C LYS A 194 -21.75 -9.19 -7.60
N ALA A 195 -21.41 -9.37 -8.87
CA ALA A 195 -20.84 -8.30 -9.69
C ALA A 195 -21.73 -7.05 -9.76
N SER A 196 -23.06 -7.22 -9.75
CA SER A 196 -23.99 -6.07 -9.84
C SER A 196 -23.88 -5.11 -8.66
N ASP A 197 -23.56 -5.59 -7.45
CA ASP A 197 -23.43 -4.72 -6.26
C ASP A 197 -22.26 -3.73 -6.44
N VAL A 198 -21.18 -4.18 -7.08
CA VAL A 198 -20.02 -3.34 -7.42
C VAL A 198 -20.38 -2.36 -8.54
N LEU A 199 -21.15 -2.82 -9.54
CA LEU A 199 -21.56 -2.00 -10.66
C LEU A 199 -22.53 -0.88 -10.23
N GLU A 200 -23.38 -1.09 -9.23
CA GLU A 200 -24.22 -0.03 -8.65
C GLU A 200 -23.38 1.14 -8.12
N ILE A 201 -22.28 0.85 -7.39
CA ILE A 201 -21.36 1.88 -6.91
C ILE A 201 -20.60 2.51 -8.07
N ARG A 202 -20.19 1.72 -9.08
CA ARG A 202 -19.50 2.21 -10.28
C ARG A 202 -20.35 3.24 -11.02
N GLU A 203 -21.62 2.92 -11.27
CA GLU A 203 -22.58 3.80 -11.93
C GLU A 203 -22.78 5.10 -11.13
N LEU A 204 -22.86 5.01 -9.79
CA LEU A 204 -22.93 6.19 -8.94
C LEU A 204 -21.69 7.10 -9.09
N LEU A 205 -20.48 6.52 -9.13
CA LEU A 205 -19.24 7.25 -9.35
C LEU A 205 -19.17 7.87 -10.75
N GLU A 206 -19.63 7.16 -11.78
CA GLU A 206 -19.70 7.65 -13.17
C GLU A 206 -20.60 8.87 -13.30
N HIS A 207 -21.80 8.83 -12.71
CA HIS A 207 -22.73 9.96 -12.70
C HIS A 207 -22.17 11.22 -12.03
N HIS A 208 -21.18 11.08 -11.14
CA HIS A 208 -20.53 12.19 -10.43
C HIS A 208 -19.12 12.51 -10.97
N ASN A 209 -18.69 11.91 -12.09
CA ASN A 209 -17.34 12.05 -12.65
C ASN A 209 -16.22 11.70 -11.65
N ALA A 210 -16.45 10.72 -10.80
CA ALA A 210 -15.57 10.31 -9.70
C ALA A 210 -14.98 8.90 -9.91
N THR A 211 -14.84 8.46 -11.17
CA THR A 211 -14.35 7.11 -11.54
C THR A 211 -12.89 6.85 -11.16
N HIS A 212 -12.17 7.88 -10.68
CA HIS A 212 -10.84 7.70 -10.12
C HIS A 212 -10.84 6.99 -8.76
N ILE A 213 -11.96 7.03 -8.02
CA ILE A 213 -12.11 6.35 -6.73
C ILE A 213 -12.18 4.84 -6.96
N GLN A 214 -11.43 4.08 -6.17
CA GLN A 214 -11.30 2.63 -6.32
C GLN A 214 -12.32 1.89 -5.46
N ILE A 215 -12.96 0.87 -6.02
CA ILE A 215 -13.94 0.04 -5.30
C ILE A 215 -13.28 -1.26 -4.82
N ILE A 216 -13.36 -1.50 -3.51
CA ILE A 216 -12.81 -2.65 -2.80
C ILE A 216 -13.98 -3.43 -2.18
N PRO A 217 -14.56 -4.44 -2.87
CA PRO A 217 -15.61 -5.26 -2.27
C PRO A 217 -15.12 -5.98 -1.03
N LYS A 218 -15.97 -6.05 -0.01
CA LYS A 218 -15.77 -6.86 1.19
C LYS A 218 -16.55 -8.16 1.02
N ILE A 219 -15.83 -9.29 1.02
CA ILE A 219 -16.44 -10.61 0.94
C ILE A 219 -16.68 -11.11 2.36
N GLU A 220 -17.96 -11.26 2.69
CA GLU A 220 -18.45 -11.43 4.06
C GLU A 220 -19.43 -12.61 4.20
N ASN A 221 -19.76 -13.29 3.10
CA ASN A 221 -20.66 -14.44 3.12
C ASN A 221 -20.35 -15.45 2.02
N GLN A 222 -21.05 -16.59 2.07
CA GLN A 222 -20.91 -17.69 1.13
C GLN A 222 -21.17 -17.27 -0.33
N GLU A 223 -22.20 -16.47 -0.59
CA GLU A 223 -22.55 -16.06 -1.97
C GLU A 223 -21.43 -15.21 -2.60
N GLY A 224 -20.81 -14.30 -1.84
CA GLY A 224 -19.65 -13.53 -2.29
C GLY A 224 -18.42 -14.40 -2.55
N VAL A 225 -18.23 -15.48 -1.79
CA VAL A 225 -17.16 -16.47 -2.05
C VAL A 225 -17.43 -17.26 -3.32
N GLU A 226 -18.68 -17.66 -3.56
CA GLU A 226 -19.08 -18.41 -4.77
C GLU A 226 -18.97 -17.56 -6.05
N ASN A 227 -19.36 -16.29 -5.97
CA ASN A 227 -19.32 -15.34 -7.10
C ASN A 227 -18.00 -14.57 -7.19
N LEU A 228 -16.97 -15.01 -6.50
CA LEU A 228 -15.71 -14.28 -6.35
C LEU A 228 -15.07 -13.87 -7.68
N ASP A 229 -15.11 -14.74 -8.70
CA ASP A 229 -14.47 -14.47 -9.99
C ASP A 229 -15.15 -13.30 -10.73
N GLU A 230 -16.49 -13.26 -10.77
CA GLU A 230 -17.22 -12.15 -11.40
C GLU A 230 -17.12 -10.85 -10.61
N ILE A 231 -17.07 -10.92 -9.27
CA ILE A 231 -16.85 -9.75 -8.41
C ILE A 231 -15.46 -9.18 -8.67
N ILE A 232 -14.43 -10.03 -8.68
CA ILE A 232 -13.06 -9.61 -8.95
C ILE A 232 -13.00 -8.91 -10.31
N GLU A 233 -13.63 -9.43 -11.35
CA GLU A 233 -13.58 -8.87 -12.72
C GLU A 233 -13.99 -7.39 -12.78
N VAL A 234 -15.07 -7.00 -12.08
CA VAL A 234 -15.61 -5.62 -12.10
C VAL A 234 -15.06 -4.69 -11.01
N SER A 235 -14.15 -5.20 -10.17
CA SER A 235 -13.62 -4.48 -9.00
C SER A 235 -12.23 -3.90 -9.20
N ASP A 236 -11.79 -3.01 -8.31
CA ASP A 236 -10.42 -2.45 -8.33
C ASP A 236 -9.45 -3.14 -7.36
N GLY A 237 -10.00 -3.92 -6.41
CA GLY A 237 -9.30 -4.68 -5.39
C GLY A 237 -10.27 -5.61 -4.67
N LEU A 238 -9.92 -6.09 -3.48
CA LEU A 238 -10.78 -6.91 -2.62
C LEU A 238 -10.41 -6.74 -1.14
N MET A 239 -11.36 -6.96 -0.23
CA MET A 239 -11.12 -7.11 1.19
C MET A 239 -11.68 -8.44 1.69
N VAL A 240 -10.84 -9.21 2.36
CA VAL A 240 -11.20 -10.46 3.04
C VAL A 240 -11.57 -10.12 4.49
N ALA A 241 -12.87 -10.03 4.76
CA ALA A 241 -13.43 -9.64 6.07
C ALA A 241 -13.75 -10.89 6.91
N ARG A 242 -12.73 -11.39 7.60
CA ARG A 242 -12.73 -12.73 8.22
C ARG A 242 -13.69 -12.86 9.40
N GLY A 243 -13.91 -11.78 10.14
CA GLY A 243 -14.86 -11.71 11.24
C GLY A 243 -16.27 -11.94 10.75
N ASP A 244 -16.72 -11.11 9.81
CA ASP A 244 -18.07 -11.21 9.22
C ASP A 244 -18.24 -12.54 8.47
N LEU A 245 -17.23 -12.94 7.68
CA LEU A 245 -17.24 -14.21 6.96
C LEU A 245 -17.35 -15.42 7.90
N GLY A 246 -16.66 -15.40 9.04
CA GLY A 246 -16.69 -16.48 10.03
C GLY A 246 -18.03 -16.63 10.77
N VAL A 247 -18.95 -15.67 10.60
CA VAL A 247 -20.36 -15.82 11.03
C VAL A 247 -21.16 -16.61 10.00
N GLU A 248 -20.87 -16.43 8.71
CA GLU A 248 -21.65 -16.97 7.58
C GLU A 248 -21.15 -18.33 7.08
N ILE A 249 -19.86 -18.65 7.28
CA ILE A 249 -19.27 -19.95 6.91
C ILE A 249 -18.56 -20.59 8.11
N PRO A 250 -18.39 -21.93 8.13
CA PRO A 250 -17.68 -22.61 9.22
C PRO A 250 -16.27 -22.04 9.43
N ALA A 251 -15.87 -21.91 10.70
CA ALA A 251 -14.59 -21.29 11.06
C ALA A 251 -13.37 -22.03 10.47
N GLU A 252 -13.48 -23.35 10.30
CA GLU A 252 -12.46 -24.19 9.65
C GLU A 252 -12.31 -23.96 8.14
N GLU A 253 -13.33 -23.41 7.48
CA GLU A 253 -13.31 -23.08 6.04
C GLU A 253 -12.76 -21.68 5.76
N VAL A 254 -12.86 -20.75 6.72
CA VAL A 254 -12.39 -19.36 6.57
C VAL A 254 -10.93 -19.26 6.11
N PRO A 255 -9.95 -20.00 6.67
CA PRO A 255 -8.57 -19.95 6.20
C PRO A 255 -8.39 -20.41 4.76
N ILE A 256 -9.21 -21.36 4.28
CA ILE A 256 -9.17 -21.87 2.92
C ILE A 256 -9.73 -20.81 1.96
N ALA A 257 -10.89 -20.24 2.29
CA ALA A 257 -11.50 -19.15 1.53
C ALA A 257 -10.59 -17.91 1.46
N GLN A 258 -9.92 -17.53 2.55
CA GLN A 258 -8.91 -16.46 2.57
C GLN A 258 -7.81 -16.69 1.53
N LYS A 259 -7.21 -17.89 1.54
CA LYS A 259 -6.12 -18.24 0.62
C LYS A 259 -6.59 -18.19 -0.83
N GLU A 260 -7.79 -18.69 -1.10
CA GLU A 260 -8.37 -18.65 -2.44
C GLU A 260 -8.62 -17.21 -2.93
N MET A 261 -9.26 -16.38 -2.10
CA MET A 261 -9.51 -14.96 -2.39
C MET A 261 -8.22 -14.21 -2.70
N ILE A 262 -7.22 -14.33 -1.82
CA ILE A 262 -5.91 -13.69 -2.02
C ILE A 262 -5.25 -14.18 -3.30
N LYS A 263 -5.28 -15.50 -3.57
CA LYS A 263 -4.70 -16.07 -4.79
C LYS A 263 -5.38 -15.55 -6.06
N LYS A 264 -6.71 -15.49 -6.11
CA LYS A 264 -7.46 -15.00 -7.26
C LYS A 264 -7.22 -13.50 -7.51
N CYS A 265 -7.19 -12.68 -6.46
CA CYS A 265 -6.80 -11.27 -6.58
C CYS A 265 -5.38 -11.09 -7.10
N ASN A 266 -4.45 -11.90 -6.57
CA ASN A 266 -3.07 -11.95 -7.05
C ASN A 266 -3.00 -12.31 -8.54
N LEU A 267 -3.75 -13.31 -9.00
CA LEU A 267 -3.81 -13.67 -10.42
C LEU A 267 -4.46 -12.60 -11.29
N ALA A 268 -5.43 -11.84 -10.77
CA ALA A 268 -6.01 -10.69 -11.48
C ALA A 268 -5.12 -9.44 -11.43
N GLY A 269 -4.07 -9.44 -10.60
CA GLY A 269 -3.26 -8.24 -10.33
C GLY A 269 -4.08 -7.13 -9.69
N LYS A 270 -5.02 -7.47 -8.80
CA LYS A 270 -5.85 -6.52 -8.04
C LYS A 270 -5.44 -6.56 -6.56
N PRO A 271 -5.27 -5.42 -5.87
CA PRO A 271 -4.80 -5.41 -4.48
C PRO A 271 -5.82 -6.07 -3.56
N VAL A 272 -5.34 -6.84 -2.59
CA VAL A 272 -6.20 -7.49 -1.59
C VAL A 272 -5.80 -7.11 -0.16
N ILE A 273 -6.81 -6.82 0.66
CA ILE A 273 -6.68 -6.47 2.07
C ILE A 273 -7.13 -7.67 2.91
N THR A 274 -6.29 -8.15 3.81
CA THR A 274 -6.72 -9.09 4.86
C THR A 274 -7.14 -8.29 6.09
N ALA A 275 -8.39 -8.47 6.52
CA ALA A 275 -9.05 -7.61 7.50
C ALA A 275 -9.66 -8.38 8.67
N THR A 276 -9.89 -7.64 9.77
CA THR A 276 -10.49 -8.06 11.06
C THR A 276 -9.68 -9.12 11.82
N MET A 277 -9.80 -9.18 13.15
CA MET A 277 -9.13 -10.19 14.01
C MET A 277 -7.60 -10.30 13.82
N MET A 278 -6.92 -9.21 13.43
CA MET A 278 -5.49 -9.26 13.15
C MET A 278 -4.65 -9.21 14.44
N LEU A 279 -4.72 -8.10 15.19
CA LEU A 279 -4.00 -7.91 16.45
C LEU A 279 -4.99 -7.49 17.56
N ASP A 280 -6.20 -8.06 17.56
CA ASP A 280 -7.33 -7.60 18.38
C ASP A 280 -7.00 -7.43 19.88
N SER A 281 -6.20 -8.34 20.43
CA SER A 281 -5.76 -8.29 21.83
C SER A 281 -4.99 -7.01 22.16
N MET A 282 -4.40 -6.34 21.16
CA MET A 282 -3.68 -5.09 21.31
C MET A 282 -4.58 -3.87 21.57
N GLN A 283 -5.89 -3.99 21.42
CA GLN A 283 -6.82 -3.00 21.98
C GLN A 283 -6.62 -2.84 23.49
N ARG A 284 -6.28 -3.93 24.17
CA ARG A 284 -6.16 -4.00 25.64
C ARG A 284 -4.73 -4.17 26.12
N ASN A 285 -3.85 -4.72 25.28
CA ASN A 285 -2.48 -5.11 25.65
C ASN A 285 -1.42 -4.44 24.77
N PRO A 286 -0.22 -4.16 25.29
CA PRO A 286 0.85 -3.54 24.51
C PRO A 286 1.56 -4.50 23.54
N ARG A 287 1.22 -5.79 23.56
CA ARG A 287 1.80 -6.84 22.70
C ARG A 287 0.71 -7.83 22.28
N PRO A 288 0.77 -8.36 21.05
CA PRO A 288 -0.19 -9.35 20.60
C PRO A 288 0.15 -10.72 21.15
N THR A 289 -0.78 -11.65 20.98
CA THR A 289 -0.55 -13.06 21.20
C THR A 289 0.34 -13.66 20.10
N ARG A 290 0.87 -14.86 20.36
CA ARG A 290 1.60 -15.64 19.34
C ARG A 290 0.69 -16.07 18.19
N ALA A 291 -0.58 -16.36 18.49
CA ALA A 291 -1.57 -16.76 17.48
C ALA A 291 -1.83 -15.61 16.49
N GLU A 292 -2.09 -14.40 17.00
CA GLU A 292 -2.25 -13.19 16.17
C GLU A 292 -1.00 -12.88 15.34
N SER A 293 0.20 -13.00 15.94
CA SER A 293 1.44 -12.80 15.19
C SER A 293 1.61 -13.81 14.05
N SER A 294 1.24 -15.07 14.29
CA SER A 294 1.24 -16.14 13.28
C SER A 294 0.19 -15.88 12.20
N ASP A 295 -0.99 -15.40 12.57
CA ASP A 295 -2.08 -15.11 11.64
C ASP A 295 -1.72 -13.98 10.67
N VAL A 296 -1.19 -12.86 11.19
CA VAL A 296 -0.67 -11.77 10.36
C VAL A 296 0.44 -12.25 9.42
N ALA A 297 1.38 -13.07 9.91
CA ALA A 297 2.44 -13.63 9.07
C ALA A 297 1.88 -14.53 7.97
N ASN A 298 0.87 -15.36 8.25
CA ASN A 298 0.23 -16.20 7.24
C ASN A 298 -0.50 -15.37 6.18
N ALA A 299 -1.17 -14.27 6.54
CA ALA A 299 -1.76 -13.36 5.55
C ALA A 299 -0.70 -12.78 4.59
N VAL A 300 0.51 -12.49 5.09
CA VAL A 300 1.65 -12.07 4.25
C VAL A 300 2.14 -13.21 3.36
N PHE A 301 2.30 -14.43 3.89
CA PHE A 301 2.69 -15.60 3.10
C PHE A 301 1.67 -15.97 2.02
N ASP A 302 0.38 -15.84 2.31
CA ASP A 302 -0.70 -16.05 1.35
C ASP A 302 -0.64 -15.05 0.19
N GLY A 303 0.03 -13.92 0.41
CA GLY A 303 0.34 -12.92 -0.59
C GLY A 303 -0.58 -11.71 -0.54
N SER A 304 -1.10 -11.35 0.64
CA SER A 304 -1.91 -10.15 0.83
C SER A 304 -1.13 -8.89 0.49
N ASP A 305 -1.73 -7.97 -0.26
CA ASP A 305 -1.10 -6.67 -0.56
C ASP A 305 -1.08 -5.77 0.66
N ALA A 306 -2.13 -5.84 1.48
CA ALA A 306 -2.27 -5.07 2.69
C ALA A 306 -2.86 -5.88 3.84
N VAL A 307 -2.60 -5.42 5.05
CA VAL A 307 -3.16 -5.91 6.32
C VAL A 307 -3.85 -4.76 7.04
N MET A 308 -4.98 -5.03 7.70
CA MET A 308 -5.82 -3.99 8.28
C MET A 308 -5.98 -4.10 9.80
N LEU A 309 -5.84 -2.97 10.49
CA LEU A 309 -6.17 -2.80 11.90
C LEU A 309 -7.55 -2.13 12.03
N SER A 310 -8.39 -2.68 12.91
CA SER A 310 -9.76 -2.24 13.15
C SER A 310 -9.85 -1.52 14.50
N GLY A 311 -10.34 -2.20 15.55
CA GLY A 311 -10.49 -1.60 16.89
C GLY A 311 -9.14 -1.22 17.50
N GLU A 312 -8.06 -1.92 17.13
CA GLU A 312 -6.70 -1.70 17.63
C GLU A 312 -6.24 -0.25 17.48
N THR A 313 -6.52 0.37 16.32
CA THR A 313 -6.16 1.77 16.06
C THR A 313 -7.32 2.73 16.31
N ALA A 314 -8.58 2.28 16.16
CA ALA A 314 -9.73 3.17 16.28
C ALA A 314 -10.05 3.56 17.74
N ALA A 315 -10.06 2.59 18.65
CA ALA A 315 -10.48 2.78 20.05
C ALA A 315 -9.56 2.08 21.07
N GLY A 316 -8.56 1.32 20.60
CA GLY A 316 -7.60 0.61 21.43
C GLY A 316 -6.70 1.52 22.24
N LYS A 317 -6.14 0.98 23.34
CA LYS A 317 -5.21 1.70 24.22
C LYS A 317 -3.81 1.88 23.62
N TYR A 318 -3.45 1.07 22.62
CA TYR A 318 -2.09 1.00 22.06
C TYR A 318 -2.08 1.14 20.52
N PRO A 319 -2.65 2.23 19.96
CA PRO A 319 -2.85 2.35 18.51
C PRO A 319 -1.52 2.43 17.76
N VAL A 320 -0.52 3.13 18.31
CA VAL A 320 0.79 3.29 17.66
C VAL A 320 1.59 1.99 17.71
N GLU A 321 1.58 1.31 18.86
CA GLU A 321 2.26 0.05 19.06
C GLU A 321 1.67 -1.08 18.20
N ALA A 322 0.35 -1.05 17.96
CA ALA A 322 -0.30 -1.97 17.04
C ALA A 322 0.25 -1.81 15.61
N VAL A 323 0.36 -0.58 15.10
CA VAL A 323 0.94 -0.31 13.77
C VAL A 323 2.42 -0.71 13.72
N GLN A 324 3.20 -0.36 14.74
CA GLN A 324 4.62 -0.75 14.80
C GLN A 324 4.79 -2.27 14.85
N THR A 325 3.92 -2.98 15.56
CA THR A 325 3.97 -4.43 15.65
C THR A 325 3.58 -5.08 14.33
N MET A 326 2.50 -4.60 13.70
CA MET A 326 2.10 -5.01 12.35
C MET A 326 3.23 -4.83 11.34
N ALA A 327 3.92 -3.68 11.39
CA ALA A 327 5.07 -3.39 10.52
C ALA A 327 6.22 -4.39 10.74
N ARG A 328 6.60 -4.64 12.00
CA ARG A 328 7.68 -5.59 12.33
C ARG A 328 7.36 -7.02 11.90
N ILE A 329 6.11 -7.47 12.06
CA ILE A 329 5.69 -8.81 11.61
C ILE A 329 5.80 -8.91 10.09
N ALA A 330 5.27 -7.93 9.36
CA ALA A 330 5.34 -7.90 7.91
C ALA A 330 6.80 -7.90 7.41
N GLU A 331 7.65 -7.00 7.91
CA GLU A 331 9.06 -6.93 7.51
C GLU A 331 9.82 -8.22 7.82
N ARG A 332 9.59 -8.82 8.99
CA ARG A 332 10.24 -10.09 9.35
C ARG A 332 9.78 -11.25 8.47
N THR A 333 8.50 -11.27 8.12
CA THR A 333 7.91 -12.30 7.26
C THR A 333 8.39 -12.16 5.82
N GLU A 334 8.46 -10.92 5.32
CA GLU A 334 8.96 -10.60 3.99
C GLU A 334 10.40 -11.08 3.77
N GLN A 335 11.28 -10.96 4.78
CA GLN A 335 12.65 -11.49 4.74
C GLN A 335 12.72 -13.02 4.59
N ALA A 336 11.66 -13.73 4.94
CA ALA A 336 11.58 -15.19 4.83
C ALA A 336 10.88 -15.66 3.55
N LEU A 337 10.42 -14.75 2.68
CA LEU A 337 9.79 -15.09 1.42
C LEU A 337 10.80 -15.68 0.43
N GLN A 338 10.41 -16.77 -0.21
CA GLN A 338 11.19 -17.38 -1.29
C GLN A 338 10.81 -16.74 -2.63
N TYR A 339 11.32 -15.53 -2.89
CA TYR A 339 10.93 -14.73 -4.07
C TYR A 339 11.08 -15.45 -5.40
N ARG A 340 12.13 -16.27 -5.57
CA ARG A 340 12.34 -17.09 -6.77
C ARG A 340 11.19 -18.08 -6.99
N GLU A 341 10.76 -18.78 -5.94
CA GLU A 341 9.67 -19.76 -6.02
C GLU A 341 8.33 -19.07 -6.30
N ILE A 342 8.07 -17.94 -5.61
CA ILE A 342 6.86 -17.14 -5.82
C ILE A 342 6.78 -16.69 -7.29
N PHE A 343 7.89 -16.18 -7.84
CA PHE A 343 7.96 -15.75 -9.24
C PHE A 343 7.64 -16.90 -10.20
N LEU A 344 8.30 -18.06 -10.05
CA LEU A 344 8.10 -19.23 -10.92
C LEU A 344 6.65 -19.73 -10.88
N HIS A 345 6.04 -19.80 -9.69
CA HIS A 345 4.64 -20.18 -9.56
C HIS A 345 3.69 -19.21 -10.26
N ARG A 346 3.93 -17.90 -10.17
CA ARG A 346 3.07 -16.88 -10.82
C ARG A 346 3.27 -16.84 -12.33
N ALA A 347 4.50 -16.98 -12.82
CA ALA A 347 4.80 -16.99 -14.26
C ALA A 347 4.10 -18.14 -15.01
N ASN A 348 3.98 -19.31 -14.37
CA ASN A 348 3.34 -20.49 -14.98
C ASN A 348 1.79 -20.42 -15.05
N ALA A 349 1.15 -19.51 -14.31
CA ALA A 349 -0.29 -19.52 -14.08
C ALA A 349 -1.10 -18.56 -14.98
N LEU A 350 -0.47 -17.81 -15.89
CA LEU A 350 -1.07 -16.60 -16.48
C LEU A 350 -1.14 -16.59 -18.01
N GLN A 351 -2.13 -15.87 -18.53
CA GLN A 351 -2.32 -15.62 -19.97
C GLN A 351 -1.19 -14.77 -20.56
N VAL A 352 -0.83 -15.04 -21.81
CA VAL A 352 0.26 -14.35 -22.52
C VAL A 352 -0.27 -13.06 -23.16
N THR A 353 -0.20 -11.95 -22.42
CA THR A 353 -0.32 -10.59 -23.00
C THR A 353 1.05 -9.93 -23.06
N VAL A 354 1.20 -8.87 -23.87
CA VAL A 354 2.46 -8.09 -23.92
C VAL A 354 2.82 -7.55 -22.53
N THR A 355 1.83 -7.01 -21.81
CA THR A 355 2.01 -6.50 -20.44
C THR A 355 2.51 -7.58 -19.49
N GLU A 356 1.95 -8.79 -19.57
CA GLU A 356 2.37 -9.91 -18.71
C GLU A 356 3.79 -10.35 -19.06
N ALA A 357 4.12 -10.49 -20.35
CA ALA A 357 5.45 -10.86 -20.81
C ALA A 357 6.53 -9.86 -20.35
N ILE A 358 6.25 -8.55 -20.46
CA ILE A 358 7.18 -7.50 -20.00
C ILE A 358 7.28 -7.51 -18.48
N SER A 359 6.17 -7.63 -17.75
CA SER A 359 6.19 -7.65 -16.28
C SER A 359 6.94 -8.86 -15.73
N GLN A 360 6.82 -10.02 -16.39
CA GLN A 360 7.61 -11.22 -16.10
C GLN A 360 9.09 -10.99 -16.36
N ALA A 361 9.44 -10.44 -17.53
CA ALA A 361 10.83 -10.14 -17.88
C ALA A 361 11.48 -9.16 -16.89
N VAL A 362 10.73 -8.13 -16.47
CA VAL A 362 11.15 -7.16 -15.46
C VAL A 362 11.42 -7.83 -14.11
N ALA A 363 10.48 -8.64 -13.62
CA ALA A 363 10.63 -9.32 -12.33
C ALA A 363 11.79 -10.33 -12.35
N ASN A 364 11.94 -11.09 -13.45
CA ASN A 364 13.03 -12.03 -13.60
C ASN A 364 14.40 -11.33 -13.67
N ALA A 365 14.51 -10.30 -14.51
CA ALA A 365 15.77 -9.56 -14.65
C ALA A 365 16.17 -8.84 -13.37
N ALA A 366 15.21 -8.31 -12.61
CA ALA A 366 15.48 -7.71 -11.31
C ALA A 366 16.10 -8.73 -10.33
N LEU A 367 15.64 -9.98 -10.39
CA LEU A 367 16.11 -11.06 -9.51
C LEU A 367 17.47 -11.60 -9.96
N GLU A 368 17.69 -11.79 -11.27
CA GLU A 368 18.97 -12.26 -11.84
C GLU A 368 20.11 -11.23 -11.73
N LEU A 369 19.79 -9.94 -11.88
CA LEU A 369 20.78 -8.86 -11.82
C LEU A 369 20.93 -8.26 -10.43
N GLU A 370 20.26 -8.82 -9.43
CA GLU A 370 20.18 -8.29 -8.06
C GLU A 370 19.88 -6.78 -8.06
N ALA A 371 18.95 -6.36 -8.93
CA ALA A 371 18.68 -4.96 -9.17
C ALA A 371 18.22 -4.27 -7.88
N LYS A 372 18.77 -3.08 -7.62
CA LYS A 372 18.48 -2.32 -6.42
C LYS A 372 17.00 -1.94 -6.32
N ALA A 373 16.38 -1.63 -7.45
CA ALA A 373 14.97 -1.27 -7.56
C ALA A 373 14.42 -1.53 -8.96
N ILE A 374 13.10 -1.65 -9.03
CA ILE A 374 12.34 -1.57 -10.28
C ILE A 374 11.66 -0.19 -10.32
N ILE A 375 11.95 0.61 -11.33
CA ILE A 375 11.37 1.94 -11.52
C ILE A 375 10.25 1.83 -12.55
N THR A 376 9.01 2.05 -12.13
CA THR A 376 7.84 2.01 -13.02
C THR A 376 7.35 3.42 -13.30
N ALA A 377 7.46 3.89 -14.53
CA ALA A 377 6.85 5.15 -14.93
C ALA A 377 5.37 4.92 -15.29
N THR A 378 4.44 5.55 -14.57
CA THR A 378 3.02 5.21 -14.68
C THR A 378 2.08 6.41 -14.57
N GLU A 379 1.07 6.44 -15.46
CA GLU A 379 0.01 7.45 -15.46
C GLU A 379 -1.21 7.00 -14.62
N SER A 380 -1.69 5.76 -14.84
CA SER A 380 -2.87 5.20 -14.17
C SER A 380 -2.53 4.23 -13.01
N GLY A 381 -1.26 3.98 -12.76
CA GLY A 381 -0.80 2.98 -11.78
C GLY A 381 -0.76 1.53 -12.30
N PHE A 382 -1.27 1.29 -13.51
CA PHE A 382 -1.39 -0.04 -14.09
C PHE A 382 -0.04 -0.79 -14.15
N THR A 383 1.01 -0.17 -14.69
CA THR A 383 2.35 -0.77 -14.77
C THR A 383 2.89 -1.18 -13.40
N ALA A 384 2.78 -0.31 -12.39
CA ALA A 384 3.25 -0.59 -11.04
C ALA A 384 2.54 -1.83 -10.45
N ARG A 385 1.22 -1.93 -10.69
CA ARG A 385 0.40 -3.05 -10.24
C ARG A 385 0.74 -4.36 -10.95
N MET A 386 0.94 -4.31 -12.27
CA MET A 386 1.31 -5.48 -13.06
C MET A 386 2.72 -6.00 -12.72
N VAL A 387 3.67 -5.13 -12.38
CA VAL A 387 4.97 -5.56 -11.85
C VAL A 387 4.83 -6.12 -10.43
N SER A 388 4.08 -5.44 -9.55
CA SER A 388 3.84 -5.89 -8.17
C SER A 388 3.19 -7.27 -8.10
N LYS A 389 2.34 -7.58 -9.07
CA LYS A 389 1.74 -8.90 -9.25
C LYS A 389 2.78 -10.02 -9.32
N TYR A 390 4.00 -9.81 -9.79
CA TYR A 390 5.04 -10.85 -9.83
C TYR A 390 5.86 -10.96 -8.54
N ARG A 391 5.53 -10.15 -7.54
CA ARG A 391 6.16 -10.12 -6.20
C ARG A 391 7.70 -10.07 -6.25
N PRO A 392 8.30 -9.12 -6.99
CA PRO A 392 9.75 -9.02 -7.06
C PRO A 392 10.38 -8.74 -5.68
N GLU A 393 11.60 -9.23 -5.47
CA GLU A 393 12.38 -8.95 -4.27
C GLU A 393 12.84 -7.48 -4.22
N SER A 394 13.20 -6.90 -5.36
CA SER A 394 13.50 -5.47 -5.45
C SER A 394 12.28 -4.61 -5.09
N PRO A 395 12.45 -3.47 -4.40
CA PRO A 395 11.37 -2.50 -4.20
C PRO A 395 10.93 -1.91 -5.55
N ILE A 396 9.65 -1.57 -5.65
CA ILE A 396 9.08 -0.93 -6.84
C ILE A 396 8.93 0.56 -6.55
N ILE A 397 9.63 1.41 -7.29
CA ILE A 397 9.50 2.86 -7.22
C ILE A 397 8.56 3.29 -8.34
N ALA A 398 7.34 3.68 -7.98
CA ALA A 398 6.34 4.08 -8.96
C ALA A 398 6.35 5.58 -9.18
N VAL A 399 6.87 5.99 -10.34
CA VAL A 399 7.02 7.38 -10.70
C VAL A 399 5.76 7.84 -11.43
N THR A 400 5.04 8.81 -10.85
CA THR A 400 3.76 9.28 -11.36
C THR A 400 3.64 10.81 -11.36
N LYS A 401 2.67 11.34 -12.11
CA LYS A 401 2.48 12.80 -12.28
C LYS A 401 1.63 13.45 -11.19
N THR A 402 0.81 12.69 -10.46
CA THR A 402 -0.20 13.27 -9.56
C THR A 402 -0.17 12.62 -8.18
N GLU A 403 -0.43 13.42 -7.15
CA GLU A 403 -0.54 12.93 -5.77
C GLU A 403 -1.70 11.96 -5.59
N ARG A 404 -2.82 12.18 -6.31
CA ARG A 404 -3.96 11.25 -6.33
C ARG A 404 -3.51 9.85 -6.75
N MET A 405 -2.67 9.74 -7.78
CA MET A 405 -2.14 8.45 -8.20
C MET A 405 -1.18 7.85 -7.18
N MET A 406 -0.38 8.69 -6.50
CA MET A 406 0.44 8.20 -5.39
C MET A 406 -0.42 7.56 -4.29
N ARG A 407 -1.53 8.19 -3.90
CA ARG A 407 -2.45 7.64 -2.90
C ARG A 407 -3.10 6.35 -3.37
N ARG A 408 -3.53 6.26 -4.63
CA ARG A 408 -4.05 5.01 -5.23
C ARG A 408 -3.03 3.86 -5.18
N LEU A 409 -1.75 4.16 -5.30
CA LEU A 409 -0.68 3.15 -5.22
C LEU A 409 -0.28 2.78 -3.78
N SER A 410 -0.77 3.50 -2.75
CA SER A 410 -0.49 3.21 -1.34
C SER A 410 -1.02 1.86 -0.86
N LEU A 411 -1.92 1.23 -1.62
CA LEU A 411 -2.48 -0.09 -1.32
C LEU A 411 -1.76 -1.24 -2.05
N VAL A 412 -0.91 -0.95 -3.04
CA VAL A 412 -0.31 -1.97 -3.92
C VAL A 412 0.99 -2.52 -3.30
N TRP A 413 1.11 -3.83 -3.16
CA TRP A 413 2.26 -4.48 -2.52
C TRP A 413 3.61 -4.04 -3.12
N GLY A 414 4.59 -3.75 -2.27
CA GLY A 414 5.97 -3.45 -2.70
C GLY A 414 6.16 -2.12 -3.43
N VAL A 415 5.08 -1.37 -3.69
CA VAL A 415 5.12 -0.10 -4.45
C VAL A 415 5.36 1.10 -3.53
N HIS A 416 6.30 1.94 -3.90
CA HIS A 416 6.65 3.19 -3.25
C HIS A 416 6.49 4.32 -4.27
N PRO A 417 5.37 5.03 -4.25
CA PRO A 417 5.08 6.03 -5.25
C PRO A 417 5.89 7.31 -5.01
N VAL A 418 6.26 8.00 -6.10
CA VAL A 418 6.96 9.29 -6.09
C VAL A 418 6.46 10.19 -7.22
N LEU A 419 6.50 11.51 -7.01
CA LEU A 419 6.19 12.48 -8.06
C LEU A 419 7.36 12.64 -9.04
N ARG A 420 7.02 12.87 -10.31
CA ARG A 420 7.94 13.37 -11.34
C ARG A 420 7.51 14.71 -11.90
N GLY A 421 8.47 15.38 -12.52
CA GLY A 421 8.21 16.48 -13.44
C GLY A 421 7.52 16.02 -14.73
N HIS A 422 7.27 17.02 -15.59
CA HIS A 422 6.74 16.78 -16.92
C HIS A 422 7.75 16.02 -17.79
N ALA A 423 7.27 15.15 -18.68
CA ALA A 423 8.07 14.49 -19.70
C ALA A 423 7.20 14.27 -20.94
N SER A 424 7.72 14.66 -22.09
CA SER A 424 7.07 14.55 -23.40
C SER A 424 7.64 13.42 -24.25
N THR A 425 8.90 13.05 -24.01
CA THR A 425 9.58 11.95 -24.72
C THR A 425 9.86 10.78 -23.79
N THR A 426 10.15 9.61 -24.39
CA THR A 426 10.53 8.41 -23.64
C THR A 426 11.85 8.61 -22.89
N ASP A 427 12.81 9.32 -23.48
CA ASP A 427 14.11 9.57 -22.85
C ASP A 427 13.97 10.52 -21.65
N GLU A 428 13.24 11.63 -21.81
CA GLU A 428 12.89 12.53 -20.69
C GLU A 428 12.16 11.78 -19.57
N LEU A 429 11.28 10.84 -19.93
CA LEU A 429 10.56 10.03 -18.94
C LEU A 429 11.53 9.20 -18.10
N PHE A 430 12.54 8.56 -18.71
CA PHE A 430 13.53 7.78 -17.99
C PHE A 430 14.44 8.63 -17.13
N GLU A 431 14.91 9.76 -17.64
CA GLU A 431 15.74 10.70 -16.87
C GLU A 431 14.99 11.19 -15.63
N GLN A 432 13.74 11.63 -15.79
CA GLN A 432 12.89 12.04 -14.68
C GLN A 432 12.60 10.88 -13.71
N ALA A 433 12.42 9.66 -14.20
CA ALA A 433 12.22 8.49 -13.35
C ALA A 433 13.44 8.21 -12.47
N VAL A 434 14.65 8.26 -13.04
CA VAL A 434 15.90 8.08 -12.30
C VAL A 434 16.10 9.22 -11.31
N GLU A 435 15.91 10.48 -11.73
CA GLU A 435 16.07 11.65 -10.85
C GLU A 435 15.11 11.61 -9.65
N SER A 436 13.83 11.32 -9.88
CA SER A 436 12.85 11.18 -8.80
C SER A 436 13.15 9.99 -7.89
N SER A 437 13.71 8.90 -8.42
CA SER A 437 14.10 7.74 -7.62
C SER A 437 15.32 8.03 -6.74
N LEU A 438 16.33 8.74 -7.24
CA LEU A 438 17.50 9.16 -6.47
C LEU A 438 17.10 10.01 -5.25
N LYS A 439 16.12 10.91 -5.39
CA LYS A 439 15.60 11.75 -4.28
C LYS A 439 15.00 10.95 -3.12
N THR A 440 14.67 9.67 -3.32
CA THR A 440 14.14 8.81 -2.25
C THR A 440 15.22 8.23 -1.33
N GLY A 441 16.48 8.22 -1.78
CA GLY A 441 17.57 7.48 -1.13
C GLY A 441 17.47 5.95 -1.26
N ALA A 442 16.47 5.41 -1.95
CA ALA A 442 16.34 3.96 -2.17
C ALA A 442 17.30 3.41 -3.24
N VAL A 443 17.79 4.30 -4.11
CA VAL A 443 18.81 4.03 -5.14
C VAL A 443 19.90 5.09 -5.09
N SER A 444 21.11 4.73 -5.49
CA SER A 444 22.31 5.56 -5.49
C SER A 444 23.06 5.42 -6.82
N LEU A 445 24.06 6.27 -7.07
CA LEU A 445 24.95 6.09 -8.21
C LEU A 445 25.73 4.76 -8.09
N GLY A 446 25.89 4.08 -9.21
CA GLY A 446 26.46 2.73 -9.34
C GLY A 446 25.42 1.61 -9.32
N ASP A 447 24.21 1.84 -8.79
CA ASP A 447 23.17 0.81 -8.67
C ASP A 447 22.61 0.39 -10.04
N ILE A 448 22.32 -0.91 -10.18
CA ILE A 448 21.56 -1.43 -11.32
C ILE A 448 20.06 -1.33 -10.98
N VAL A 449 19.29 -0.76 -11.90
CA VAL A 449 17.82 -0.68 -11.81
C VAL A 449 17.18 -1.19 -13.09
N ILE A 450 15.94 -1.66 -12.96
CA ILE A 450 15.09 -2.02 -14.10
C ILE A 450 14.04 -0.95 -14.27
N ILE A 451 14.01 -0.28 -15.41
CA ILE A 451 13.01 0.74 -15.74
C ILE A 451 11.96 0.12 -16.65
N THR A 452 10.67 0.33 -16.36
CA THR A 452 9.58 -0.14 -17.22
C THR A 452 8.44 0.89 -17.31
N ALA A 453 7.81 0.94 -18.48
CA ALA A 453 6.77 1.90 -18.80
C ALA A 453 5.85 1.39 -19.92
N GLY A 454 4.74 2.09 -20.12
CA GLY A 454 3.95 2.04 -21.35
C GLY A 454 4.31 3.22 -22.25
N VAL A 455 4.62 2.96 -23.51
CA VAL A 455 4.80 3.98 -24.55
C VAL A 455 3.72 3.86 -25.64
N PRO A 456 3.22 4.98 -26.20
CA PRO A 456 3.70 6.37 -26.07
C PRO A 456 3.41 7.03 -24.70
N VAL A 457 4.29 7.93 -24.28
CA VAL A 457 4.21 8.64 -22.98
C VAL A 457 2.88 9.40 -22.88
N GLY A 458 2.24 9.33 -21.71
CA GLY A 458 0.95 10.00 -21.47
C GLY A 458 -0.29 9.19 -21.87
N SER A 459 -0.13 8.06 -22.56
CA SER A 459 -1.21 7.09 -22.79
C SER A 459 -1.26 6.06 -21.67
N SER A 460 -2.47 5.72 -21.21
CA SER A 460 -2.69 4.69 -20.17
C SER A 460 -3.05 3.35 -20.79
N GLY A 461 -2.81 2.25 -20.08
CA GLY A 461 -3.44 0.95 -20.35
C GLY A 461 -2.57 -0.16 -20.92
N SER A 462 -1.29 0.07 -21.20
CA SER A 462 -0.35 -1.01 -21.55
C SER A 462 1.03 -0.81 -20.93
N THR A 463 1.77 -1.90 -20.74
CA THR A 463 3.19 -1.89 -20.40
C THR A 463 3.92 -2.69 -21.47
N ASN A 464 4.82 -2.04 -22.21
CA ASN A 464 5.41 -2.63 -23.41
C ASN A 464 6.92 -2.38 -23.53
N LEU A 465 7.55 -1.74 -22.53
CA LEU A 465 8.96 -1.41 -22.55
C LEU A 465 9.64 -1.80 -21.23
N MET A 466 10.86 -2.33 -21.36
CA MET A 466 11.80 -2.55 -20.27
C MET A 466 13.19 -2.06 -20.67
N LYS A 467 13.92 -1.45 -19.73
CA LYS A 467 15.32 -1.02 -19.86
C LYS A 467 16.08 -1.40 -18.60
N VAL A 468 17.16 -2.15 -18.74
CA VAL A 468 18.16 -2.33 -17.67
C VAL A 468 19.06 -1.08 -17.69
N HIS A 469 19.26 -0.45 -16.54
CA HIS A 469 20.01 0.79 -16.45
C HIS A 469 20.91 0.80 -15.22
N GLN A 470 22.18 1.14 -15.42
CA GLN A 470 23.09 1.47 -14.32
C GLN A 470 23.01 2.97 -14.05
N ILE A 471 22.72 3.36 -12.82
CA ILE A 471 22.54 4.77 -12.45
C ILE A 471 23.93 5.42 -12.33
N GLY A 472 24.29 6.27 -13.29
CA GLY A 472 25.62 6.87 -13.36
C GLY A 472 26.69 5.87 -13.81
N GLU A 473 27.64 6.35 -14.59
CA GLU A 473 28.77 5.54 -15.08
C GLU A 473 29.97 5.78 -14.17
N MET A 474 30.65 4.72 -13.69
CA MET A 474 31.90 4.90 -12.96
C MET A 474 32.98 5.33 -13.96
N ILE A 475 33.43 6.58 -13.85
CA ILE A 475 34.40 7.19 -14.76
C ILE A 475 35.80 7.28 -14.15
N GLY A 476 35.96 6.90 -12.88
CA GLY A 476 37.27 6.87 -12.24
C GLY A 476 37.25 6.18 -10.87
N LYS A 477 38.38 5.59 -10.50
CA LYS A 477 38.63 5.00 -9.18
C LYS A 477 40.04 5.32 -8.74
N GLY A 478 40.21 5.60 -7.45
CA GLY A 478 41.51 5.90 -6.85
C GLY A 478 41.49 5.74 -5.33
N THR A 479 42.44 6.37 -4.64
CA THR A 479 42.47 6.43 -3.18
C THR A 479 41.78 7.71 -2.74
N GLY A 480 40.60 7.58 -2.15
CA GLY A 480 39.84 8.72 -1.67
C GLY A 480 40.16 9.09 -0.22
N ILE A 481 40.06 10.39 0.09
CA ILE A 481 40.35 10.97 1.40
C ILE A 481 39.29 12.04 1.69
N GLY A 482 38.72 11.97 2.89
CA GLY A 482 37.55 12.75 3.30
C GLY A 482 36.29 11.90 3.34
N SER A 483 35.22 12.46 3.92
CA SER A 483 33.93 11.77 4.13
C SER A 483 32.75 12.45 3.45
N GLN A 484 32.97 13.60 2.80
CA GLN A 484 31.90 14.35 2.13
C GLN A 484 31.80 13.94 0.67
N ASN A 485 30.61 13.51 0.25
CA ASN A 485 30.31 13.28 -1.15
C ASN A 485 29.96 14.61 -1.81
N ILE A 486 30.64 14.94 -2.91
CA ILE A 486 30.46 16.23 -3.60
C ILE A 486 30.10 15.98 -5.06
N THR A 487 29.16 16.76 -5.58
CA THR A 487 28.89 16.86 -7.01
C THR A 487 29.23 18.25 -7.49
N GLY A 488 29.91 18.34 -8.63
CA GLY A 488 30.24 19.61 -9.25
C GLY A 488 30.67 19.44 -10.70
N ASN A 489 30.80 20.58 -11.38
CA ASN A 489 31.34 20.60 -12.74
C ASN A 489 32.84 20.41 -12.70
N VAL A 490 33.36 19.57 -13.58
CA VAL A 490 34.78 19.36 -13.78
C VAL A 490 35.43 20.62 -14.33
N CYS A 491 36.53 21.00 -13.69
CA CYS A 491 37.54 21.92 -14.19
C CYS A 491 38.82 21.10 -14.40
N SER A 492 39.07 20.70 -15.64
CA SER A 492 40.26 19.96 -16.04
C SER A 492 41.40 20.92 -16.37
N ALA A 493 42.55 20.71 -15.74
CA ALA A 493 43.71 21.59 -15.89
C ALA A 493 45.03 20.80 -15.91
N SER A 494 45.81 21.02 -16.97
CA SER A 494 47.14 20.43 -17.14
C SER A 494 48.25 21.27 -16.50
N SER A 495 47.97 22.53 -16.14
CA SER A 495 48.89 23.44 -15.44
C SER A 495 48.19 24.32 -14.39
N ALA A 496 48.95 24.90 -13.46
CA ALA A 496 48.43 25.79 -12.42
C ALA A 496 47.78 27.07 -13.00
N GLU A 497 48.35 27.61 -14.08
CA GLU A 497 47.82 28.78 -14.79
C GLU A 497 46.45 28.47 -15.42
N GLU A 498 46.33 27.28 -16.04
CA GLU A 498 45.07 26.82 -16.62
C GLU A 498 44.01 26.61 -15.54
N ALA A 499 44.39 26.00 -14.41
CA ALA A 499 43.49 25.82 -13.27
C ALA A 499 42.98 27.17 -12.76
N LEU A 500 43.87 28.14 -12.54
CA LEU A 500 43.50 29.46 -12.03
C LEU A 500 42.50 30.20 -12.94
N ASN A 501 42.69 30.11 -14.25
CA ASN A 501 41.85 30.80 -15.24
C ASN A 501 40.48 30.14 -15.42
N LYS A 502 40.40 28.82 -15.33
CA LYS A 502 39.17 28.06 -15.56
C LYS A 502 38.34 27.86 -14.29
N MET A 503 38.96 27.83 -13.13
CA MET A 503 38.30 27.41 -11.90
C MET A 503 37.22 28.40 -11.45
N THR A 504 36.03 27.86 -11.20
CA THR A 504 34.90 28.56 -10.61
C THR A 504 34.62 28.03 -9.21
N ASP A 505 34.03 28.87 -8.35
CA ASP A 505 33.70 28.49 -6.99
C ASP A 505 32.75 27.29 -6.98
N GLY A 506 33.12 26.23 -6.26
CA GLY A 506 32.35 25.00 -6.14
C GLY A 506 32.57 23.98 -7.26
N ALA A 507 33.44 24.24 -8.24
CA ALA A 507 33.83 23.25 -9.24
C ALA A 507 34.77 22.17 -8.67
N ILE A 508 34.94 21.08 -9.42
CA ILE A 508 35.84 19.96 -9.07
C ILE A 508 37.10 20.08 -9.92
N LEU A 509 38.26 20.28 -9.28
CA LEU A 509 39.53 20.40 -9.98
C LEU A 509 40.08 19.01 -10.33
N VAL A 510 40.30 18.76 -11.62
CA VAL A 510 40.93 17.55 -12.15
C VAL A 510 42.30 17.93 -12.72
N ALA A 511 43.36 17.35 -12.17
CA ALA A 511 44.73 17.63 -12.59
C ALA A 511 45.59 16.35 -12.62
N ARG A 512 46.74 16.40 -13.29
CA ARG A 512 47.69 15.27 -13.25
C ARG A 512 48.31 15.10 -11.86
N SER A 513 48.70 16.22 -11.26
CA SER A 513 49.20 16.37 -9.89
C SER A 513 49.07 17.85 -9.51
N THR A 514 49.11 18.19 -8.22
CA THR A 514 49.09 19.59 -7.77
C THR A 514 50.38 19.94 -7.00
N ASP A 515 50.67 21.24 -6.94
CA ASP A 515 51.74 21.84 -6.15
C ASP A 515 51.26 23.19 -5.58
N LYS A 516 52.19 23.94 -4.97
CA LYS A 516 51.88 25.23 -4.32
C LYS A 516 51.21 26.24 -5.26
N ASP A 517 51.46 26.18 -6.56
CA ASP A 517 50.98 27.18 -7.51
C ASP A 517 49.50 26.94 -7.86
N TYR A 518 48.98 25.74 -7.59
CA TYR A 518 47.55 25.42 -7.72
C TYR A 518 46.69 25.95 -6.55
N MET A 519 47.29 26.42 -5.45
CA MET A 519 46.55 26.82 -4.24
C MET A 519 45.40 27.80 -4.52
N PRO A 520 45.55 28.87 -5.31
CA PRO A 520 44.46 29.80 -5.57
C PRO A 520 43.27 29.18 -6.33
N ALA A 521 43.49 28.10 -7.09
CA ALA A 521 42.43 27.33 -7.73
C ALA A 521 41.82 26.30 -6.76
N ILE A 522 42.66 25.64 -5.94
CA ILE A 522 42.22 24.66 -4.95
C ILE A 522 41.31 25.31 -3.89
N GLU A 523 41.58 26.53 -3.46
CA GLU A 523 40.76 27.27 -2.49
C GLU A 523 39.31 27.52 -2.99
N LYS A 524 39.09 27.49 -4.30
CA LYS A 524 37.76 27.60 -4.93
C LYS A 524 37.10 26.24 -5.15
N ALA A 525 37.86 25.15 -5.03
CA ALA A 525 37.40 23.81 -5.36
C ALA A 525 36.48 23.25 -4.28
N SER A 526 35.43 22.55 -4.72
CA SER A 526 34.61 21.73 -3.83
C SER A 526 35.17 20.32 -3.65
N ALA A 527 35.97 19.83 -4.60
CA ALA A 527 36.69 18.57 -4.51
C ALA A 527 37.92 18.55 -5.43
N LEU A 528 38.86 17.65 -5.17
CA LEU A 528 40.06 17.44 -5.99
C LEU A 528 40.13 16.02 -6.57
N ILE A 529 40.56 15.89 -7.80
CA ILE A 529 40.85 14.61 -8.46
C ILE A 529 42.24 14.70 -9.09
N THR A 530 43.12 13.74 -8.78
CA THR A 530 44.46 13.71 -9.37
C THR A 530 44.83 12.37 -9.97
N GLU A 531 45.50 12.39 -11.13
CA GLU A 531 45.98 11.16 -11.79
C GLU A 531 47.11 10.49 -11.02
N LEU A 532 47.98 11.29 -10.41
CA LEU A 532 49.15 10.86 -9.67
C LEU A 532 49.05 11.27 -8.21
N GLY A 533 49.70 10.50 -7.34
CA GLY A 533 49.82 10.79 -5.92
C GLY A 533 49.22 9.70 -5.03
N GLY A 534 49.65 9.69 -3.78
CA GLY A 534 49.09 8.85 -2.72
C GLY A 534 48.59 9.71 -1.55
N ILE A 535 48.30 9.06 -0.42
CA ILE A 535 47.73 9.71 0.77
C ILE A 535 48.60 10.82 1.39
N THR A 536 49.88 10.88 1.03
CA THR A 536 50.83 11.93 1.47
C THR A 536 51.19 12.92 0.35
N SER A 537 50.49 12.87 -0.79
CA SER A 537 50.73 13.82 -1.90
C SER A 537 50.27 15.23 -1.54
N HIS A 538 50.76 16.23 -2.27
CA HIS A 538 50.35 17.62 -2.08
C HIS A 538 48.82 17.78 -2.12
N ALA A 539 48.15 17.20 -3.13
CA ALA A 539 46.70 17.21 -3.25
C ALA A 539 46.00 16.61 -2.02
N ALA A 540 46.48 15.47 -1.53
CA ALA A 540 45.93 14.80 -0.35
C ALA A 540 46.05 15.65 0.92
N VAL A 541 47.25 16.18 1.18
CA VAL A 541 47.53 16.96 2.40
C VAL A 541 46.76 18.27 2.41
N VAL A 542 46.71 18.98 1.28
CA VAL A 542 45.98 20.25 1.16
C VAL A 542 44.48 20.04 1.30
N ALA A 543 43.92 19.02 0.65
CA ALA A 543 42.50 18.70 0.74
C ALA A 543 42.05 18.44 2.19
N VAL A 544 42.83 17.66 2.95
CA VAL A 544 42.57 17.44 4.38
C VAL A 544 42.62 18.74 5.18
N SER A 545 43.60 19.60 4.91
CA SER A 545 43.72 20.89 5.61
C SER A 545 42.56 21.84 5.30
N LEU A 546 42.03 21.80 4.09
CA LEU A 546 40.89 22.64 3.66
C LEU A 546 39.53 22.01 3.95
N GLY A 547 39.50 20.75 4.39
CA GLY A 547 38.27 20.01 4.66
C GLY A 547 37.47 19.65 3.39
N ILE A 548 38.12 19.64 2.22
CA ILE A 548 37.47 19.25 0.96
C ILE A 548 37.83 17.80 0.59
N PRO A 549 36.92 17.04 -0.03
CA PRO A 549 37.20 15.67 -0.45
C PRO A 549 38.19 15.62 -1.62
N VAL A 550 39.00 14.57 -1.65
CA VAL A 550 39.96 14.32 -2.73
C VAL A 550 40.02 12.85 -3.09
N ILE A 551 40.23 12.55 -4.37
CA ILE A 551 40.60 11.20 -4.85
C ILE A 551 41.90 11.32 -5.64
N VAL A 552 42.94 10.63 -5.17
CA VAL A 552 44.27 10.60 -5.80
C VAL A 552 44.54 9.27 -6.48
N GLY A 553 45.40 9.25 -7.49
CA GLY A 553 45.75 8.04 -8.22
C GLY A 553 44.65 7.56 -9.17
N VAL A 554 43.90 8.49 -9.76
CA VAL A 554 42.82 8.17 -10.70
C VAL A 554 43.38 8.08 -12.11
N GLU A 555 43.58 6.87 -12.59
CA GLU A 555 44.20 6.64 -13.89
C GLU A 555 43.44 7.35 -15.02
N ARG A 556 44.16 8.13 -15.84
CA ARG A 556 43.62 8.87 -17.00
C ARG A 556 42.48 9.86 -16.67
N ALA A 557 42.46 10.44 -15.46
CA ALA A 557 41.43 11.40 -15.06
C ALA A 557 41.28 12.58 -16.04
N LEU A 558 42.37 13.13 -16.59
CA LEU A 558 42.30 14.24 -17.56
C LEU A 558 41.73 13.82 -18.92
N ASP A 559 41.85 12.53 -19.27
CA ASP A 559 41.23 11.99 -20.49
C ASP A 559 39.73 11.79 -20.30
N LEU A 560 39.34 11.24 -19.16
CA LEU A 560 37.98 10.77 -18.87
C LEU A 560 37.03 11.89 -18.43
N MET A 561 37.55 12.94 -17.78
CA MET A 561 36.76 14.02 -17.20
C MET A 561 37.08 15.34 -17.90
N LYS A 562 36.15 15.83 -18.72
CA LYS A 562 36.30 17.07 -19.52
C LYS A 562 35.63 18.26 -18.84
N ASP A 563 36.11 19.46 -19.16
CA ASP A 563 35.56 20.73 -18.65
C ASP A 563 34.03 20.78 -18.79
N GLY A 564 33.36 21.16 -17.71
CA GLY A 564 31.90 21.28 -17.66
C GLY A 564 31.14 19.96 -17.51
N MET A 565 31.82 18.80 -17.55
CA MET A 565 31.21 17.52 -17.21
C MET A 565 30.80 17.51 -15.74
N GLU A 566 29.56 17.15 -15.44
CA GLU A 566 29.09 17.01 -14.06
C GLU A 566 29.49 15.62 -13.53
N VAL A 567 30.17 15.60 -12.37
CA VAL A 567 30.65 14.36 -11.74
C VAL A 567 30.37 14.36 -10.24
N SER A 568 30.16 13.17 -9.69
CA SER A 568 30.01 12.94 -8.25
C SER A 568 31.21 12.19 -7.69
N VAL A 569 31.85 12.77 -6.68
CA VAL A 569 33.06 12.28 -6.01
C VAL A 569 32.67 11.64 -4.68
N TYR A 570 33.02 10.36 -4.52
CA TYR A 570 32.79 9.57 -3.31
C TYR A 570 34.14 9.19 -2.68
N PRO A 571 34.70 10.04 -1.80
CA PRO A 571 36.04 9.84 -1.26
C PRO A 571 36.13 8.61 -0.33
N GLU A 572 35.07 8.26 0.40
CA GLU A 572 35.10 7.13 1.36
C GLU A 572 35.39 5.78 0.67
N VAL A 573 34.84 5.59 -0.53
CA VAL A 573 35.01 4.39 -1.35
C VAL A 573 35.98 4.60 -2.53
N GLY A 574 36.47 5.82 -2.72
CA GLY A 574 37.44 6.18 -3.75
C GLY A 574 36.93 6.06 -5.19
N VAL A 575 35.65 6.33 -5.46
CA VAL A 575 35.06 6.24 -6.81
C VAL A 575 34.46 7.56 -7.28
N ILE A 576 34.42 7.72 -8.60
CA ILE A 576 33.89 8.89 -9.30
C ILE A 576 32.86 8.40 -10.31
N TYR A 577 31.65 8.96 -10.23
CA TYR A 577 30.57 8.66 -11.15
C TYR A 577 30.25 9.87 -12.04
N SER A 578 29.81 9.61 -13.27
CA SER A 578 29.22 10.63 -14.12
C SER A 578 27.82 11.02 -13.63
N GLY A 579 27.50 12.31 -13.76
CA GLY A 579 26.21 12.87 -13.36
C GLY A 579 26.14 13.25 -11.88
N ARG A 580 24.91 13.44 -11.39
CA ARG A 580 24.63 14.05 -10.08
C ARG A 580 24.00 13.08 -9.09
N ALA A 581 24.72 12.84 -8.00
CA ALA A 581 24.17 12.33 -6.76
C ALA A 581 23.63 13.49 -5.93
N ARG A 582 22.33 13.78 -6.01
CA ARG A 582 21.69 14.58 -4.96
C ARG A 582 21.51 13.68 -3.73
N VAL A 583 22.52 13.64 -2.86
CA VAL A 583 22.26 13.35 -1.45
C VAL A 583 21.95 14.70 -0.82
N LEU A 584 20.68 14.95 -0.50
CA LEU A 584 20.25 16.11 0.27
C LEU A 584 20.50 15.88 1.76
#